data_AF-A0A6P0X214-F1
#
_entry.id   AF-A0A6P0X214-F1
#
_cell.length_a   1.000
_cell.length_b   1.000
_cell.length_c   1.000
_cell.angle_alpha   90.00
_cell.angle_beta   90.00
_cell.angle_gamma   90.00
#
_symmetry.space_group_name_H-M   'P 1'
#
loop_
_entity.id
_entity.type
_entity.pdbx_description
1 polymer ?
#
loop_
_entity_poly.entity_id
_entity_poly.type
_entity_poly.pdbx_seq_one_letter_code
_entity_poly.pdbx_strand_id
1 'polypeptide(L)'
;SNPLIATRCSRVLGAYIHSGSRKAATELALDDSTFYQAASESSYSVPRILIWAIPLLGFIGTVIGISGAVTGFSGFLEQAGEIEQIKEGIGKVTTGLAIAFDTTLLALCLSVLVMIPLVLVERSESRLLLAIDVFINDKLLPRFKSSIDSLSENTLQQVVDQAFQEHLPSHQSLIEPAEAYAQQAATKLAQGFIVEVEKVQQMTATLMGKLSEMSHTVSQDRQAFITSLEQQQKANTTAFTNLLSELRATNMQLLEELNTGNSAVAQGLFTQAEQISNQLEQAASALQNRVAALEQYSAQVSEIAQLQQSLEQTLQSLEKSAQLEQVLTKVQENLTQLKPALEQLSKPRRITLLEQE
;
A
#
# COMPACT_ATOMS: atom_id res chain seq x y z
N SER A 1 38.83 5.79 -10.38
CA SER A 1 38.54 5.94 -8.94
C SER A 1 37.04 6.05 -8.80
N ASN A 2 36.38 5.18 -8.03
CA ASN A 2 34.92 5.17 -7.96
C ASN A 2 34.44 6.38 -7.13
N PRO A 3 33.81 7.42 -7.72
CA PRO A 3 33.52 8.67 -7.03
C PRO A 3 32.61 8.47 -5.82
N LEU A 4 31.72 7.48 -5.87
CA LEU A 4 30.79 7.16 -4.80
C LEU A 4 31.49 6.67 -3.52
N ILE A 5 32.49 5.80 -3.64
CA ILE A 5 33.27 5.29 -2.50
C ILE A 5 34.00 6.44 -1.81
N ALA A 6 34.65 7.30 -2.60
CA ALA A 6 35.38 8.44 -2.09
C ALA A 6 34.46 9.41 -1.36
N THR A 7 33.29 9.73 -1.93
CA THR A 7 32.31 10.62 -1.30
C THR A 7 31.79 10.04 0.02
N ARG A 8 31.37 8.77 0.06
CA ARG A 8 30.88 8.13 1.29
C ARG A 8 31.95 8.05 2.37
N CYS A 9 33.18 7.64 2.02
CA CYS A 9 34.29 7.62 2.96
C CYS A 9 34.64 9.03 3.47
N SER A 10 34.59 10.05 2.62
CA SER A 10 34.85 11.44 3.01
C SER A 10 33.81 11.97 3.98
N ARG A 11 32.53 11.64 3.79
CA ARG A 11 31.44 12.04 4.69
C ARG A 11 31.57 11.39 6.07
N VAL A 12 31.84 10.07 6.09
CA VAL A 12 32.09 9.32 7.33
C VAL A 12 33.32 9.86 8.07
N LEU A 13 34.41 10.14 7.35
CA LEU A 13 35.61 10.74 7.93
C LEU A 13 35.34 12.16 8.46
N GLY A 14 34.59 12.98 7.73
CA GLY A 14 34.18 14.31 8.16
C GLY A 14 33.36 14.28 9.46
N ALA A 15 32.41 13.34 9.56
CA ALA A 15 31.64 13.15 10.79
C ALA A 15 32.51 12.74 11.97
N TYR A 16 33.51 11.88 11.76
CA TYR A 16 34.48 11.55 12.80
C TYR A 16 35.33 12.77 13.22
N ILE A 17 35.82 13.55 12.25
CA ILE A 17 36.64 14.74 12.52
C ILE A 17 35.85 15.79 13.32
N HIS A 18 34.58 16.02 13.00
CA HIS A 18 33.73 17.00 13.69
C HIS A 18 33.25 16.53 15.06
N SER A 19 32.90 15.25 15.21
CA SER A 19 32.34 14.72 16.46
C SER A 19 33.38 14.14 17.42
N GLY A 20 34.56 13.76 16.94
CA GLY A 20 35.57 13.00 17.69
C GLY A 20 35.14 11.59 18.10
N SER A 21 33.92 11.16 17.77
CA SER A 21 33.31 9.93 18.25
C SER A 21 33.16 8.91 17.13
N ARG A 22 33.70 7.70 17.34
CA ARG A 22 33.46 6.56 16.43
C ARG A 22 31.96 6.25 16.31
N LYS A 23 31.17 6.44 17.38
CA LYS A 23 29.73 6.15 17.37
C LYS A 23 28.98 7.01 16.36
N ALA A 24 29.24 8.31 16.35
CA ALA A 24 28.62 9.24 15.42
C ALA A 24 29.00 8.95 13.94
N ALA A 25 30.24 8.53 13.69
CA ALA A 25 30.67 8.13 12.35
C ALA A 25 30.00 6.82 11.89
N THR A 26 29.77 5.87 12.80
CA THR A 26 29.03 4.63 12.51
C THR A 26 27.55 4.91 12.21
N GLU A 27 26.88 5.75 13.00
CA GLU A 27 25.49 6.14 12.77
C GLU A 27 25.32 6.81 11.40
N LEU A 28 26.19 7.76 11.05
CA LEU A 28 26.15 8.36 9.71
C LEU A 28 26.40 7.33 8.59
N ALA A 29 27.31 6.38 8.79
CA ALA A 29 27.59 5.35 7.78
C ALA A 29 26.37 4.45 7.52
N LEU A 30 25.60 4.14 8.58
CA LEU A 30 24.34 3.39 8.49
C LEU A 30 23.25 4.21 7.78
N ASP A 31 23.07 5.47 8.16
CA ASP A 31 22.11 6.37 7.51
C ASP A 31 22.42 6.58 6.02
N ASP A 32 23.71 6.72 5.68
CA ASP A 32 24.12 6.79 4.27
C ASP A 32 23.81 5.48 3.54
N SER A 33 24.05 4.33 4.18
CA SER A 33 23.77 3.02 3.58
C SER A 33 22.28 2.88 3.23
N THR A 34 21.39 3.21 4.18
CA THR A 34 19.94 3.12 3.97
C THR A 34 19.47 4.12 2.92
N PHE A 35 20.00 5.35 2.95
CA PHE A 35 19.69 6.38 1.95
C PHE A 35 20.06 5.94 0.52
N TYR A 36 21.28 5.46 0.29
CA TYR A 36 21.72 5.06 -1.05
C TYR A 36 21.01 3.80 -1.56
N GLN A 37 20.66 2.87 -0.69
CA GLN A 37 19.83 1.71 -1.05
C GLN A 37 18.43 2.16 -1.50
N ALA A 38 17.76 3.00 -0.71
CA ALA A 38 16.44 3.52 -1.06
C ALA A 38 16.45 4.37 -2.34
N ALA A 39 17.48 5.20 -2.54
CA ALA A 39 17.65 5.99 -3.75
C ALA A 39 17.86 5.13 -4.99
N SER A 40 18.62 4.04 -4.88
CA SER A 40 18.82 3.07 -5.95
C SER A 40 17.51 2.36 -6.31
N GLU A 41 16.77 1.83 -5.32
CA GLU A 41 15.45 1.21 -5.54
C GLU A 41 14.45 2.17 -6.21
N SER A 42 14.40 3.42 -5.74
CA SER A 42 13.55 4.45 -6.33
C SER A 42 13.92 4.74 -7.78
N SER A 43 15.22 4.79 -8.11
CA SER A 43 15.70 5.09 -9.47
C SER A 43 15.30 4.02 -10.50
N TYR A 44 15.13 2.76 -10.07
CA TYR A 44 14.70 1.65 -10.93
C TYR A 44 13.17 1.46 -11.03
N SER A 45 12.39 2.23 -10.26
CA SER A 45 10.93 2.14 -10.29
C SER A 45 10.34 2.44 -11.68
N VAL A 46 10.79 3.52 -12.33
CA VAL A 46 10.29 3.93 -13.66
C VAL A 46 10.65 2.92 -14.76
N PRO A 47 11.92 2.47 -14.92
CA PRO A 47 12.24 1.40 -15.86
C PRO A 47 11.41 0.13 -15.66
N ARG A 48 11.16 -0.27 -14.40
CA ARG A 48 10.35 -1.45 -14.08
C ARG A 48 8.90 -1.31 -14.54
N ILE A 49 8.30 -0.14 -14.33
CA ILE A 49 6.95 0.16 -14.82
C ILE A 49 6.91 0.12 -16.35
N LEU A 50 7.92 0.68 -17.03
CA LEU A 50 7.99 0.65 -18.49
C LEU A 50 8.08 -0.77 -19.04
N ILE A 51 8.91 -1.64 -18.44
CA ILE A 51 9.00 -3.06 -18.85
C ILE A 51 7.69 -3.79 -18.60
N TRP A 52 7.02 -3.50 -17.48
CA TRP A 52 5.70 -4.06 -17.15
C TRP A 52 4.60 -3.60 -18.13
N ALA A 53 4.73 -2.40 -18.70
CA ALA A 53 3.78 -1.89 -19.69
C ALA A 53 3.93 -2.53 -21.08
N ILE A 54 5.09 -3.11 -21.43
CA ILE A 54 5.33 -3.68 -22.76
C ILE A 54 4.31 -4.80 -23.11
N PRO A 55 4.07 -5.82 -22.26
CA PRO A 55 3.04 -6.84 -22.53
C PRO A 55 1.63 -6.27 -22.66
N LEU A 56 1.29 -5.26 -21.85
CA LEU A 56 0.00 -4.58 -21.91
C LEU A 56 -0.19 -3.85 -23.25
N LEU A 57 0.83 -3.13 -23.71
CA LEU A 57 0.85 -2.49 -25.03
C LEU A 57 0.73 -3.51 -26.16
N GLY A 58 1.41 -4.66 -26.04
CA GLY A 58 1.26 -5.79 -26.96
C GLY A 58 -0.18 -6.28 -27.03
N PHE A 59 -0.82 -6.50 -25.88
CA PHE A 59 -2.22 -6.90 -25.78
C PHE A 59 -3.19 -5.86 -26.38
N ILE A 60 -2.95 -4.57 -26.14
CA ILE A 60 -3.74 -3.49 -26.76
C ILE A 60 -3.60 -3.55 -28.30
N GLY A 61 -2.39 -3.78 -28.80
CA GLY A 61 -2.14 -4.00 -30.23
C GLY A 61 -2.93 -5.19 -30.79
N THR A 62 -3.00 -6.29 -30.04
CA THR A 62 -3.82 -7.47 -30.41
C THR A 62 -5.29 -7.12 -30.49
N VAL A 63 -5.83 -6.42 -29.49
CA VAL A 63 -7.25 -6.03 -29.43
C VAL A 63 -7.61 -5.15 -30.62
N ILE A 64 -6.76 -4.18 -30.96
CA ILE A 64 -6.94 -3.32 -32.13
C ILE A 64 -6.89 -4.14 -33.43
N GLY A 65 -5.89 -5.02 -33.57
CA GLY A 65 -5.72 -5.86 -34.76
C GLY A 65 -6.86 -6.84 -34.99
N ILE A 66 -7.33 -7.51 -33.93
CA ILE A 66 -8.49 -8.42 -33.98
C ILE A 66 -9.76 -7.62 -34.29
N SER A 67 -9.98 -6.49 -33.62
CA SER A 67 -11.16 -5.63 -33.87
C SER A 67 -11.22 -5.18 -35.34
N GLY A 68 -10.11 -4.68 -35.88
CA GLY A 68 -10.02 -4.28 -37.29
C GLY A 68 -10.25 -5.43 -38.26
N ALA A 69 -9.69 -6.61 -37.97
CA ALA A 69 -9.89 -7.80 -38.80
C ALA A 69 -11.36 -8.25 -38.81
N VAL A 70 -12.03 -8.25 -37.64
CA VAL A 70 -13.44 -8.66 -37.52
C VAL A 70 -14.38 -7.64 -38.17
N THR A 71 -14.20 -6.34 -37.93
CA THR A 71 -15.01 -5.30 -38.59
C THR A 71 -14.84 -5.32 -40.11
N GLY A 72 -13.61 -5.50 -40.59
CA GLY A 72 -13.32 -5.63 -42.02
C GLY A 72 -14.00 -6.84 -42.65
N PHE A 73 -14.10 -7.96 -41.92
CA PHE A 73 -14.81 -9.16 -42.37
C PHE A 73 -16.31 -8.93 -42.52
N SER A 74 -16.95 -8.37 -41.49
CA SER A 74 -18.40 -8.15 -41.48
C SER A 74 -18.84 -7.24 -42.63
N GLY A 75 -18.11 -6.15 -42.87
CA GLY A 75 -18.40 -5.28 -44.02
C GLY A 75 -18.14 -5.96 -45.37
N PHE A 76 -17.17 -6.88 -45.44
CA PHE A 76 -16.92 -7.65 -46.66
C PHE A 76 -18.05 -8.66 -46.94
N LEU A 77 -18.61 -9.30 -45.91
CA LEU A 77 -19.73 -10.23 -46.05
C LEU A 77 -21.02 -9.52 -46.51
N GLU A 78 -21.24 -8.27 -46.12
CA GLU A 78 -22.38 -7.46 -46.59
C GLU A 78 -22.28 -7.09 -48.08
N GLN A 79 -21.08 -7.03 -48.65
CA GLN A 79 -20.83 -6.70 -50.05
C GLN A 79 -20.55 -7.92 -50.94
N ALA A 80 -20.28 -9.09 -50.35
CA ALA A 80 -19.88 -10.27 -51.09
C ALA A 80 -21.10 -10.96 -51.75
N GLY A 81 -21.19 -10.87 -53.08
CA GLY A 81 -22.21 -11.56 -53.88
C GLY A 81 -21.80 -12.97 -54.35
N GLU A 82 -20.51 -13.30 -54.28
CA GLU A 82 -19.95 -14.56 -54.80
C GLU A 82 -18.96 -15.22 -53.81
N ILE A 83 -18.88 -16.56 -53.85
CA ILE A 83 -18.05 -17.40 -52.96
C ILE A 83 -16.55 -17.04 -53.04
N GLU A 84 -16.05 -16.66 -54.22
CA GLU A 84 -14.65 -16.28 -54.42
C GLU A 84 -14.26 -15.03 -53.60
N GLN A 85 -15.19 -14.08 -53.43
CA GLN A 85 -14.99 -12.87 -52.63
C GLN A 85 -14.97 -13.20 -51.12
N ILE A 86 -15.77 -14.17 -50.68
CA ILE A 86 -15.76 -14.65 -49.29
C ILE A 86 -14.41 -15.29 -48.95
N LYS A 87 -13.83 -16.09 -49.88
CA LYS A 87 -12.50 -16.69 -49.71
C LYS A 87 -11.41 -15.63 -49.58
N GLU A 88 -11.48 -14.55 -50.35
CA GLU A 88 -10.55 -13.43 -50.24
C GLU A 88 -10.72 -12.68 -48.90
N GLY A 89 -11.96 -12.47 -48.46
CA GLY A 89 -12.29 -11.89 -47.15
C GLY A 89 -11.69 -12.68 -45.99
N ILE A 90 -11.83 -14.01 -45.98
CA ILE A 90 -11.22 -14.89 -44.97
C ILE A 90 -9.70 -14.73 -44.96
N GLY A 91 -9.05 -14.70 -46.14
CA GLY A 91 -7.61 -14.50 -46.24
C GLY A 91 -7.12 -13.18 -45.62
N LYS A 92 -7.88 -12.08 -45.82
CA LYS A 92 -7.59 -10.77 -45.20
C LYS A 92 -7.73 -10.82 -43.69
N VAL A 93 -8.77 -11.47 -43.17
CA VAL A 93 -8.99 -11.62 -41.72
C VAL A 93 -7.90 -12.46 -41.07
N THR A 94 -7.56 -13.61 -41.68
CA THR A 94 -6.50 -14.48 -41.17
C THR A 94 -5.16 -13.73 -41.12
N THR A 95 -4.88 -12.89 -42.10
CA THR A 95 -3.68 -12.03 -42.11
C THR A 95 -3.72 -10.98 -41.01
N GLY A 96 -4.86 -10.30 -40.82
CA GLY A 96 -5.04 -9.33 -39.72
C GLY A 96 -4.89 -9.96 -38.34
N LEU A 97 -5.41 -11.18 -38.16
CA LEU A 97 -5.28 -11.97 -36.94
C LEU A 97 -3.81 -12.38 -36.71
N ALA A 98 -3.09 -12.78 -37.76
CA ALA A 98 -1.67 -13.12 -37.67
C ALA A 98 -0.82 -11.91 -37.21
N ILE A 99 -1.05 -10.73 -37.79
CA ILE A 99 -0.36 -9.48 -37.39
C ILE A 99 -0.64 -9.14 -35.92
N ALA A 100 -1.87 -9.33 -35.46
CA ALA A 100 -2.25 -9.11 -34.06
C ALA A 100 -1.48 -10.06 -33.11
N PHE A 101 -1.39 -11.35 -33.45
CA PHE A 101 -0.62 -12.32 -32.69
C PHE A 101 0.88 -12.02 -32.71
N ASP A 102 1.46 -11.67 -33.87
CA ASP A 102 2.87 -11.32 -34.01
C ASP A 102 3.25 -10.12 -33.15
N THR A 103 2.37 -9.11 -33.07
CA THR A 103 2.56 -7.92 -32.22
C THR A 103 2.67 -8.31 -30.73
N THR A 104 1.88 -9.29 -30.30
CA THR A 104 1.89 -9.79 -28.91
C THR A 104 3.17 -10.59 -28.64
N LEU A 105 3.52 -11.48 -29.56
CA LEU A 105 4.74 -12.29 -29.47
C LEU A 105 5.99 -11.41 -29.41
N LEU A 106 6.05 -10.39 -30.25
CA LEU A 106 7.13 -9.41 -30.28
C LEU A 106 7.23 -8.64 -28.97
N ALA A 107 6.11 -8.16 -28.42
CA ALA A 107 6.06 -7.45 -27.14
C ALA A 107 6.56 -8.34 -25.98
N LEU A 108 6.13 -9.60 -25.91
CA LEU A 108 6.59 -10.53 -24.88
C LEU A 108 8.10 -10.83 -25.02
N CYS A 109 8.58 -11.05 -26.24
CA CYS A 109 10.01 -11.27 -26.50
C CYS A 109 10.86 -10.07 -26.07
N LEU A 110 10.45 -8.85 -26.44
CA LEU A 110 11.11 -7.62 -26.02
C LEU A 110 11.06 -7.40 -24.51
N SER A 111 9.93 -7.70 -23.87
CA SER A 111 9.79 -7.59 -22.40
C SER A 111 10.80 -8.47 -21.68
N VAL A 112 10.94 -9.74 -22.09
CA VAL A 112 11.94 -10.65 -21.54
C VAL A 112 13.36 -10.18 -21.83
N LEU A 113 13.63 -9.73 -23.05
CA LEU A 113 14.96 -9.31 -23.49
C LEU A 113 15.45 -8.06 -22.76
N VAL A 114 14.56 -7.15 -22.36
CA VAL A 114 14.89 -5.93 -21.60
C VAL A 114 14.91 -6.18 -20.09
N MET A 115 14.06 -7.10 -19.58
CA MET A 115 14.01 -7.44 -18.16
C MET A 115 15.32 -8.04 -17.64
N ILE A 116 15.97 -8.91 -18.41
CA ILE A 116 17.20 -9.59 -17.99
C ILE A 116 18.35 -8.60 -17.72
N PRO A 117 18.73 -7.70 -18.66
CA PRO A 117 19.73 -6.67 -18.41
C PRO A 117 19.39 -5.77 -17.22
N LEU A 118 18.13 -5.36 -17.06
CA LEU A 118 17.72 -4.51 -15.94
C LEU A 118 18.03 -5.19 -14.60
N VAL A 119 17.61 -6.43 -14.43
CA VAL A 119 17.87 -7.21 -13.20
C VAL A 119 19.36 -7.41 -12.95
N LEU A 120 20.17 -7.60 -14.01
CA LEU A 120 21.62 -7.73 -13.88
C LEU A 120 22.30 -6.43 -13.42
N VAL A 121 21.82 -5.28 -13.91
CA VAL A 121 22.32 -3.96 -13.51
C VAL A 121 21.91 -3.67 -12.07
N GLU A 122 20.64 -3.84 -11.71
CA GLU A 122 20.14 -3.69 -10.32
C GLU A 122 20.98 -4.54 -9.36
N ARG A 123 21.17 -5.83 -9.69
CA ARG A 123 21.98 -6.74 -8.87
C ARG A 123 23.44 -6.33 -8.77
N SER A 124 24.00 -5.73 -9.82
CA SER A 124 25.39 -5.27 -9.81
C SER A 124 25.55 -4.00 -8.98
N GLU A 125 24.58 -3.10 -9.00
CA GLU A 125 24.55 -1.92 -8.15
C GLU A 125 24.34 -2.29 -6.67
N SER A 126 23.40 -3.18 -6.33
CA SER A 126 23.23 -3.63 -4.94
C SER A 126 24.50 -4.29 -4.40
N ARG A 127 25.19 -5.09 -5.23
CA ARG A 127 26.50 -5.68 -4.86
C ARG A 127 27.57 -4.62 -4.66
N LEU A 128 27.59 -3.58 -5.50
CA LEU A 128 28.51 -2.47 -5.33
C LEU A 128 28.24 -1.76 -4.01
N LEU A 129 27.00 -1.33 -3.75
CA LEU A 129 26.63 -0.63 -2.50
C LEU A 129 27.01 -1.45 -1.26
N LEU A 130 26.68 -2.75 -1.25
CA LEU A 130 27.07 -3.66 -0.18
C LEU A 130 28.59 -3.74 -0.01
N ALA A 131 29.35 -3.81 -1.10
CA ALA A 131 30.81 -3.83 -1.03
C ALA A 131 31.38 -2.52 -0.44
N ILE A 132 30.73 -1.38 -0.68
CA ILE A 132 31.09 -0.10 -0.04
C ILE A 132 30.79 -0.15 1.46
N ASP A 133 29.62 -0.66 1.84
CA ASP A 133 29.22 -0.76 3.26
C ASP A 133 30.18 -1.67 4.04
N VAL A 134 30.53 -2.82 3.46
CA VAL A 134 31.54 -3.74 4.02
C VAL A 134 32.89 -3.05 4.13
N PHE A 135 33.34 -2.32 3.10
CA PHE A 135 34.61 -1.60 3.14
C PHE A 135 34.63 -0.54 4.27
N ILE A 136 33.56 0.24 4.42
CA ILE A 136 33.45 1.25 5.49
C ILE A 136 33.48 0.57 6.87
N ASN A 137 32.70 -0.49 7.07
CA ASN A 137 32.60 -1.18 8.36
C ASN A 137 33.87 -1.97 8.74
N ASP A 138 34.51 -2.64 7.78
CA ASP A 138 35.65 -3.52 8.06
C ASP A 138 37.00 -2.80 7.98
N LYS A 139 37.12 -1.77 7.15
CA LYS A 139 38.41 -1.10 6.88
C LYS A 139 38.50 0.32 7.41
N LEU A 140 37.41 1.10 7.36
CA LEU A 140 37.42 2.52 7.74
C LEU A 140 37.10 2.71 9.23
N LEU A 141 35.92 2.29 9.69
CA LEU A 141 35.44 2.52 11.07
C LEU A 141 36.36 1.94 12.16
N PRO A 142 37.00 0.77 12.00
CA PRO A 142 37.90 0.23 13.02
C PRO A 142 39.17 1.06 13.22
N ARG A 143 39.53 1.94 12.28
CA ARG A 143 40.68 2.85 12.38
C ARG A 143 40.37 4.09 13.23
N PHE A 144 39.11 4.36 13.53
CA PHE A 144 38.72 5.47 14.39
C PHE A 144 38.92 5.08 15.85
N LYS A 145 39.56 5.96 16.62
CA LYS A 145 39.77 5.77 18.05
C LYS A 145 38.39 5.72 18.72
N SER A 146 38.09 4.63 19.41
CA SER A 146 36.98 4.64 20.37
C SER A 146 37.37 5.64 21.45
N SER A 147 36.55 6.67 21.67
CA SER A 147 36.71 7.50 22.86
C SER A 147 36.39 6.60 24.06
N ILE A 148 37.40 5.89 24.56
CA ILE A 148 37.40 5.42 25.93
C ILE A 148 37.62 6.72 26.72
N ASP A 149 36.52 7.35 27.11
CA ASP A 149 36.56 8.17 28.30
C ASP A 149 36.82 7.20 29.44
N SER A 150 38.10 7.10 29.79
CA SER A 150 38.55 6.68 31.10
C SER A 150 38.06 7.69 32.13
N LEU A 151 36.77 7.68 32.44
CA LEU A 151 36.30 8.12 33.75
C LEU A 151 36.48 6.89 34.64
N SER A 152 37.66 6.80 35.24
CA SER A 152 37.98 5.79 36.24
C SER A 152 36.89 5.76 37.32
N GLU A 153 36.25 4.61 37.52
CA GLU A 153 35.29 4.33 38.61
C GLU A 153 35.77 4.89 39.96
N ASN A 154 37.09 4.89 40.19
CA ASN A 154 37.72 5.43 41.39
C ASN A 154 37.48 6.93 41.63
N THR A 155 37.32 7.75 40.58
CA THR A 155 37.12 9.20 40.71
C THR A 155 35.70 9.54 41.14
N LEU A 156 34.71 8.74 40.71
CA LEU A 156 33.32 8.88 41.14
C LEU A 156 33.13 8.42 42.58
N GLN A 157 33.84 7.37 42.98
CA GLN A 157 33.72 6.79 44.32
C GLN A 157 34.34 7.69 45.41
N GLN A 158 35.48 8.33 45.14
CA GLN A 158 36.12 9.26 46.08
C GLN A 158 35.30 10.54 46.33
N VAL A 159 34.60 11.06 45.31
CA VAL A 159 33.78 12.27 45.44
C VAL A 159 32.49 11.97 46.22
N VAL A 160 31.99 10.73 46.12
CA VAL A 160 30.80 10.27 46.84
C VAL A 160 31.13 10.02 48.32
N ASP A 161 32.21 9.30 48.63
CA ASP A 161 32.56 8.97 50.02
C ASP A 161 32.92 10.20 50.87
N GLN A 162 33.55 11.21 50.25
CA GLN A 162 33.91 12.46 50.93
C GLN A 162 32.69 13.33 51.28
N ALA A 163 31.59 13.21 50.52
CA ALA A 163 30.34 13.92 50.79
C ALA A 163 29.47 13.24 51.85
N PHE A 164 29.66 11.93 52.08
CA PHE A 164 28.85 11.13 53.01
C PHE A 164 29.27 11.26 54.48
N GLN A 165 30.53 11.58 54.78
CA GLN A 165 31.02 11.64 56.17
C GLN A 165 30.71 12.94 56.92
N GLU A 166 30.36 14.02 56.22
CA GLU A 166 30.37 15.35 56.83
C GLU A 166 29.00 15.84 57.37
N HIS A 167 27.86 15.19 57.03
CA HIS A 167 26.56 15.90 57.11
C HIS A 167 25.29 15.19 57.63
N LEU A 168 25.30 14.06 58.35
CA LEU A 168 24.04 13.49 58.87
C LEU A 168 24.04 13.03 60.36
N PRO A 169 23.14 13.57 61.21
CA PRO A 169 22.81 13.04 62.54
C PRO A 169 21.73 11.94 62.53
N SER A 170 21.54 11.28 63.68
CA SER A 170 20.96 9.93 63.90
C SER A 170 19.48 9.67 63.56
N HIS A 171 19.21 8.42 63.11
CA HIS A 171 18.04 7.84 62.41
C HIS A 171 16.65 7.79 63.09
N GLN A 172 16.37 8.47 64.21
CA GLN A 172 15.22 8.07 65.04
C GLN A 172 13.91 8.89 64.86
N SER A 173 13.79 9.80 63.88
CA SER A 173 12.61 10.69 63.76
C SER A 173 11.82 10.64 62.43
N LEU A 174 12.04 9.67 61.53
CA LEU A 174 11.50 9.72 60.15
C LEU A 174 10.54 8.58 59.76
N ILE A 175 10.20 7.66 60.67
CA ILE A 175 9.52 6.40 60.26
C ILE A 175 7.98 6.54 60.17
N GLU A 176 7.34 7.48 60.86
CA GLU A 176 5.86 7.57 60.88
C GLU A 176 5.19 8.13 59.60
N PRO A 177 5.72 9.14 58.86
CA PRO A 177 5.00 9.71 57.72
C PRO A 177 5.14 8.92 56.40
N ALA A 178 6.19 8.12 56.24
CA ALA A 178 6.54 7.50 54.96
C ALA A 178 5.60 6.33 54.58
N GLU A 179 5.10 5.60 55.57
CA GLU A 179 4.24 4.43 55.36
C GLU A 179 2.84 4.84 54.88
N ALA A 180 2.32 5.95 55.41
CA ALA A 180 1.03 6.51 55.01
C ALA A 180 1.01 6.98 53.54
N TYR A 181 2.07 7.64 53.08
CA TYR A 181 2.17 8.09 51.68
C TYR A 181 2.36 6.92 50.71
N ALA A 182 3.11 5.89 51.08
CA ALA A 182 3.32 4.70 50.26
C ALA A 182 2.00 3.92 50.05
N GLN A 183 1.18 3.75 51.09
CA GLN A 183 -0.14 3.12 50.98
C GLN A 183 -1.10 3.92 50.10
N GLN A 184 -1.12 5.25 50.24
CA GLN A 184 -2.01 6.10 49.44
C GLN A 184 -1.63 6.12 47.96
N ALA A 185 -0.33 6.14 47.65
CA ALA A 185 0.18 6.07 46.29
C ALA A 185 -0.11 4.71 45.63
N ALA A 186 0.12 3.60 46.33
CA ALA A 186 -0.17 2.26 45.84
C ALA A 186 -1.67 2.07 45.54
N THR A 187 -2.54 2.61 46.39
CA THR A 187 -4.00 2.50 46.22
C THR A 187 -4.49 3.27 44.98
N LYS A 188 -3.98 4.50 44.76
CA LYS A 188 -4.35 5.29 43.58
C LYS A 188 -3.81 4.72 42.28
N LEU A 189 -2.61 4.14 42.28
CA LEU A 189 -2.04 3.46 41.12
C LEU A 189 -2.85 2.21 40.76
N ALA A 190 -3.22 1.40 41.75
CA ALA A 190 -4.04 0.21 41.52
C ALA A 190 -5.43 0.57 40.95
N GLN A 191 -6.08 1.62 41.46
CA GLN A 191 -7.36 2.09 40.92
C GLN A 191 -7.24 2.61 39.48
N GLY A 192 -6.22 3.43 39.18
CA GLY A 192 -6.01 3.95 37.83
C GLY A 192 -5.68 2.85 36.82
N PHE A 193 -4.89 1.86 37.22
CA PHE A 193 -4.50 0.73 36.36
C PHE A 193 -5.69 -0.18 36.03
N ILE A 194 -6.56 -0.48 36.99
CA ILE A 194 -7.75 -1.33 36.76
C ILE A 194 -8.69 -0.66 35.74
N VAL A 195 -8.91 0.65 35.86
CA VAL A 195 -9.81 1.41 34.94
C VAL A 195 -9.26 1.43 33.51
N GLU A 196 -7.96 1.64 33.33
CA GLU A 196 -7.38 1.71 31.99
C GLU A 196 -7.31 0.32 31.32
N VAL A 197 -7.02 -0.73 32.10
CA VAL A 197 -7.05 -2.13 31.61
C VAL A 197 -8.47 -2.54 31.21
N GLU A 198 -9.49 -2.20 31.99
CA GLU A 198 -10.89 -2.50 31.67
C GLU A 198 -11.35 -1.81 30.37
N LYS A 199 -10.92 -0.56 30.16
CA LYS A 199 -11.19 0.19 28.92
C LYS A 199 -10.54 -0.44 27.69
N VAL A 200 -9.28 -0.88 27.80
CA VAL A 200 -8.60 -1.61 26.72
C VAL A 200 -9.31 -2.94 26.42
N GLN A 201 -9.75 -3.65 27.45
CA GLN A 201 -10.48 -4.91 27.31
C GLN A 201 -11.84 -4.71 26.59
N GLN A 202 -12.59 -3.68 26.95
CA GLN A 202 -13.86 -3.31 26.29
C GLN A 202 -13.66 -2.88 24.83
N MET A 203 -12.62 -2.10 24.55
CA MET A 203 -12.32 -1.67 23.18
C MET A 203 -11.92 -2.87 22.30
N THR A 204 -11.15 -3.81 22.86
CA THR A 204 -10.78 -5.06 22.18
C THR A 204 -11.99 -5.96 21.93
N ALA A 205 -12.92 -6.07 22.88
CA ALA A 205 -14.17 -6.82 22.72
C ALA A 205 -15.07 -6.19 21.65
N THR A 206 -15.15 -4.85 21.59
CA THR A 206 -15.93 -4.13 20.59
C THR A 206 -15.36 -4.30 19.18
N LEU A 207 -14.03 -4.25 19.04
CA LEU A 207 -13.34 -4.51 17.78
C LEU A 207 -13.55 -5.95 17.29
N MET A 208 -13.45 -6.95 18.18
CA MET A 208 -13.76 -8.33 17.82
C MET A 208 -15.23 -8.51 17.41
N GLY A 209 -16.17 -7.84 18.08
CA GLY A 209 -17.58 -7.84 17.69
C GLY A 209 -17.79 -7.31 16.28
N LYS A 210 -17.25 -6.12 15.96
CA LYS A 210 -17.35 -5.52 14.63
C LYS A 210 -16.64 -6.33 13.55
N LEU A 211 -15.48 -6.93 13.86
CA LEU A 211 -14.74 -7.78 12.92
C LEU A 211 -15.51 -9.07 12.61
N SER A 212 -16.16 -9.66 13.62
CA SER A 212 -17.03 -10.83 13.44
C SER A 212 -18.25 -10.50 12.56
N GLU A 213 -18.89 -9.36 12.82
CA GLU A 213 -20.03 -8.88 12.02
C GLU A 213 -19.61 -8.61 10.56
N MET A 214 -18.49 -7.94 10.34
CA MET A 214 -17.95 -7.71 8.99
C MET A 214 -17.58 -9.02 8.29
N SER A 215 -16.96 -9.97 8.98
CA SER A 215 -16.67 -11.29 8.43
C SER A 215 -17.93 -12.05 8.03
N HIS A 216 -19.00 -11.92 8.81
CA HIS A 216 -20.29 -12.55 8.51
C HIS A 216 -20.93 -11.91 7.27
N THR A 217 -20.99 -10.57 7.21
CA THR A 217 -21.57 -9.83 6.08
C THR A 217 -20.80 -10.09 4.78
N VAL A 218 -19.46 -10.03 4.81
CA VAL A 218 -18.62 -10.33 3.63
C VAL A 218 -18.82 -11.77 3.17
N SER A 219 -18.99 -12.72 4.08
CA SER A 219 -19.26 -14.11 3.70
C SER A 219 -20.65 -14.29 3.10
N GLN A 220 -21.65 -13.57 3.61
CA GLN A 220 -23.03 -13.62 3.14
C GLN A 220 -23.17 -12.98 1.75
N ASP A 221 -22.55 -11.83 1.53
CA ASP A 221 -22.53 -11.13 0.24
C ASP A 221 -21.79 -11.94 -0.81
N ARG A 222 -20.66 -12.56 -0.45
CA ARG A 222 -19.94 -13.47 -1.36
C ARG A 222 -20.83 -14.63 -1.80
N GLN A 223 -21.58 -15.23 -0.88
CA GLN A 223 -22.46 -16.35 -1.20
C GLN A 223 -23.64 -15.93 -2.08
N ALA A 224 -24.24 -14.78 -1.80
CA ALA A 224 -25.32 -14.20 -2.60
C ALA A 224 -24.85 -13.86 -4.01
N PHE A 225 -23.65 -13.29 -4.15
CA PHE A 225 -23.04 -12.97 -5.43
C PHE A 225 -22.76 -14.22 -6.27
N ILE A 226 -22.17 -15.26 -5.68
CA ILE A 226 -21.91 -16.54 -6.38
C ILE A 226 -23.24 -17.14 -6.88
N THR A 227 -24.27 -17.15 -6.03
CA THR A 227 -25.59 -17.67 -6.40
C THR A 227 -26.23 -16.85 -7.54
N SER A 228 -26.08 -15.53 -7.51
CA SER A 228 -26.56 -14.64 -8.57
C SER A 228 -25.83 -14.87 -9.90
N LEU A 229 -24.50 -15.02 -9.87
CA LEU A 229 -23.70 -15.34 -11.05
C LEU A 229 -24.09 -16.69 -11.68
N GLU A 230 -24.24 -17.73 -10.86
CA GLU A 230 -24.65 -19.06 -11.32
C GLU A 230 -26.04 -19.01 -11.97
N GLN A 231 -26.99 -18.31 -11.34
CA GLN A 231 -28.34 -18.17 -11.85
C GLN A 231 -28.39 -17.36 -13.14
N GLN A 232 -27.57 -16.30 -13.26
CA GLN A 232 -27.47 -15.49 -14.47
C GLN A 232 -26.78 -16.24 -15.61
N GLN A 233 -25.74 -17.02 -15.33
CA GLN A 233 -25.09 -17.88 -16.32
C GLN A 233 -26.07 -18.93 -16.84
N LYS A 234 -26.88 -19.54 -15.96
CA LYS A 234 -27.91 -20.51 -16.35
C LYS A 234 -29.02 -19.87 -17.19
N ALA A 235 -29.48 -18.67 -16.82
CA ALA A 235 -30.47 -17.92 -17.59
C ALA A 235 -29.95 -17.56 -18.98
N ASN A 236 -28.73 -17.04 -19.09
CA ASN A 236 -28.11 -16.71 -20.38
C ASN A 236 -27.91 -17.96 -21.25
N THR A 237 -27.46 -19.08 -20.67
CA THR A 237 -27.27 -20.33 -21.41
C THR A 237 -28.61 -20.87 -21.91
N THR A 238 -29.66 -20.78 -21.10
CA THR A 238 -31.03 -21.19 -21.49
C THR A 238 -31.58 -20.29 -22.59
N ALA A 239 -31.44 -18.97 -22.45
CA ALA A 239 -31.85 -18.01 -23.48
C ALA A 239 -31.12 -18.26 -24.81
N PHE A 240 -29.80 -18.48 -24.76
CA PHE A 240 -29.01 -18.79 -25.95
C PHE A 240 -29.44 -20.11 -26.60
N THR A 241 -29.69 -21.16 -25.80
CA THR A 241 -30.13 -22.47 -26.29
C THR A 241 -31.52 -22.38 -26.94
N ASN A 242 -32.44 -21.63 -26.34
CA ASN A 242 -33.77 -21.38 -26.90
C ASN A 242 -33.65 -20.62 -28.23
N LEU A 243 -32.85 -19.56 -28.28
CA LEU A 243 -32.62 -18.78 -29.50
C LEU A 243 -32.03 -19.64 -30.63
N LEU A 244 -31.10 -20.54 -30.30
CA LEU A 244 -30.51 -21.48 -31.26
C LEU A 244 -31.51 -22.54 -31.73
N SER A 245 -32.42 -22.98 -30.87
CA SER A 245 -33.51 -23.89 -31.24
C SER A 245 -34.52 -23.21 -32.15
N GLU A 246 -34.83 -21.95 -31.87
CA GLU A 246 -35.76 -21.12 -32.63
C GLU A 246 -35.16 -20.83 -34.01
N LEU A 247 -33.90 -20.39 -34.09
CA LEU A 247 -33.17 -20.22 -35.36
C LEU A 247 -33.12 -21.47 -36.24
N ARG A 248 -32.97 -22.66 -35.63
CA ARG A 248 -33.00 -23.93 -36.37
C ARG A 248 -34.40 -24.26 -36.88
N ALA A 249 -35.43 -24.06 -36.05
CA ALA A 249 -36.81 -24.25 -36.44
C ALA A 249 -37.19 -23.29 -37.58
N THR A 250 -36.83 -22.02 -37.47
CA THR A 250 -37.09 -21.00 -38.50
C THR A 250 -36.34 -21.31 -39.80
N ASN A 251 -35.07 -21.74 -39.75
CA ASN A 251 -34.34 -22.14 -40.97
C ASN A 251 -34.97 -23.37 -41.65
N MET A 252 -35.45 -24.34 -40.88
CA MET A 252 -36.15 -25.51 -41.43
C MET A 252 -37.48 -25.11 -42.06
N GLN A 253 -38.21 -24.19 -41.42
CA GLN A 253 -39.47 -23.64 -41.91
C GLN A 253 -39.27 -22.77 -43.17
N LEU A 254 -38.18 -21.98 -43.23
CA LEU A 254 -37.78 -21.19 -44.40
C LEU A 254 -37.39 -22.08 -45.60
N LEU A 255 -36.73 -23.22 -45.36
CA LEU A 255 -36.42 -24.19 -46.41
C LEU A 255 -37.69 -24.88 -46.95
N GLU A 256 -38.73 -25.01 -46.13
CA GLU A 256 -40.02 -25.59 -46.49
C GLU A 256 -40.94 -24.57 -47.20
N GLU A 257 -40.94 -23.31 -46.76
CA GLU A 257 -41.64 -22.18 -47.40
C GLU A 257 -40.97 -21.69 -48.69
N LEU A 258 -39.64 -21.80 -48.84
CA LEU A 258 -38.94 -21.56 -50.11
C LEU A 258 -39.43 -22.48 -51.22
N ASN A 259 -39.97 -23.65 -50.87
CA ASN A 259 -40.57 -24.59 -51.80
C ASN A 259 -42.05 -24.25 -52.13
N THR A 260 -42.68 -23.31 -51.42
CA THR A 260 -44.12 -23.04 -51.48
C THR A 260 -44.48 -21.53 -51.47
N GLY A 261 -44.07 -20.79 -52.51
CA GLY A 261 -44.89 -19.70 -53.10
C GLY A 261 -45.11 -18.38 -52.32
N ASN A 262 -44.15 -17.47 -52.43
CA ASN A 262 -44.17 -16.00 -52.62
C ASN A 262 -45.29 -15.04 -52.12
N SER A 263 -46.25 -15.40 -51.24
CA SER A 263 -47.21 -14.43 -50.67
C SER A 263 -47.24 -14.35 -49.14
N ALA A 264 -46.79 -15.39 -48.42
CA ALA A 264 -46.70 -15.36 -46.95
C ALA A 264 -45.47 -14.55 -46.46
N VAL A 265 -44.46 -14.40 -47.31
CA VAL A 265 -43.17 -13.74 -47.03
C VAL A 265 -43.33 -12.27 -46.62
N ALA A 266 -44.21 -11.51 -47.28
CA ALA A 266 -44.39 -10.09 -46.98
C ALA A 266 -45.08 -9.86 -45.62
N GLN A 267 -45.92 -10.81 -45.19
CA GLN A 267 -46.65 -10.70 -43.94
C GLN A 267 -45.80 -11.16 -42.76
N GLY A 268 -45.00 -12.23 -42.94
CA GLY A 268 -44.01 -12.67 -41.96
C GLY A 268 -42.94 -11.63 -41.66
N LEU A 269 -42.42 -10.95 -42.69
CA LEU A 269 -41.43 -9.88 -42.53
C LEU A 269 -41.91 -8.71 -41.66
N PHE A 270 -43.20 -8.36 -41.74
CA PHE A 270 -43.77 -7.25 -40.94
C PHE A 270 -43.89 -7.61 -39.46
N THR A 271 -44.38 -8.81 -39.13
CA THR A 271 -44.48 -9.30 -37.75
C THR A 271 -43.10 -9.50 -37.13
N GLN A 272 -42.12 -9.93 -37.93
CA GLN A 272 -40.76 -10.19 -37.46
C GLN A 272 -39.98 -8.89 -37.21
N ALA A 273 -40.20 -7.85 -38.02
CA ALA A 273 -39.67 -6.51 -37.75
C ALA A 273 -40.23 -5.90 -36.45
N GLU A 274 -41.52 -6.13 -36.16
CA GLU A 274 -42.16 -5.67 -34.93
C GLU A 274 -41.63 -6.41 -33.68
N GLN A 275 -41.36 -7.72 -33.78
CA GLN A 275 -40.75 -8.49 -32.70
C GLN A 275 -39.30 -8.08 -32.44
N ILE A 276 -38.52 -7.83 -33.49
CA ILE A 276 -37.13 -7.35 -33.37
C ILE A 276 -37.09 -5.97 -32.72
N SER A 277 -38.02 -5.07 -33.08
CA SER A 277 -38.14 -3.75 -32.45
C SER A 277 -38.41 -3.86 -30.94
N ASN A 278 -39.35 -4.73 -30.54
CA ASN A 278 -39.67 -4.95 -29.13
C ASN A 278 -38.50 -5.55 -28.33
N GLN A 279 -37.73 -6.46 -28.94
CA GLN A 279 -36.54 -7.03 -28.30
C GLN A 279 -35.40 -6.01 -28.18
N LEU A 280 -35.21 -5.15 -29.18
CA LEU A 280 -34.24 -4.05 -29.13
C LEU A 280 -34.59 -3.03 -28.03
N GLU A 281 -35.87 -2.73 -27.85
CA GLU A 281 -36.34 -1.82 -26.81
C GLU A 281 -36.17 -2.41 -25.40
N GLN A 282 -36.40 -3.71 -25.22
CA GLN A 282 -36.09 -4.42 -23.98
C GLN A 282 -34.58 -4.46 -23.70
N ALA A 283 -33.75 -4.68 -24.73
CA ALA A 283 -32.29 -4.67 -24.59
C ALA A 283 -31.76 -3.28 -24.23
N ALA A 284 -32.32 -2.21 -24.81
CA ALA A 284 -32.00 -0.83 -24.47
C ALA A 284 -32.34 -0.50 -23.01
N SER A 285 -33.52 -0.94 -22.53
CA SER A 285 -33.92 -0.80 -21.13
C SER A 285 -33.00 -1.55 -20.17
N ALA A 286 -32.59 -2.77 -20.52
CA ALA A 286 -31.62 -3.54 -19.74
C ALA A 286 -30.23 -2.88 -19.68
N LEU A 287 -29.80 -2.25 -20.78
CA LEU A 287 -28.56 -1.48 -20.84
C LEU A 287 -28.62 -0.22 -19.96
N GLN A 288 -29.75 0.49 -19.98
CA GLN A 288 -30.01 1.66 -19.12
C GLN A 288 -29.87 1.29 -17.64
N ASN A 289 -30.42 0.15 -17.24
CA ASN A 289 -30.32 -0.35 -15.86
C ASN A 289 -28.88 -0.73 -15.48
N ARG A 290 -28.08 -1.25 -16.41
CA ARG A 290 -26.64 -1.51 -16.19
C ARG A 290 -25.85 -0.22 -16.00
N VAL A 291 -26.15 0.84 -16.75
CA VAL A 291 -25.50 2.14 -16.61
C VAL A 291 -25.83 2.75 -15.24
N ALA A 292 -27.09 2.70 -14.82
CA ALA A 292 -27.50 3.19 -13.49
C ALA A 292 -26.82 2.42 -12.34
N ALA A 293 -26.69 1.10 -12.46
CA ALA A 293 -25.97 0.28 -11.47
C ALA A 293 -24.47 0.63 -11.42
N LEU A 294 -23.83 0.89 -12.57
CA LEU A 294 -22.43 1.31 -12.64
C LEU A 294 -22.19 2.69 -12.03
N GLU A 295 -23.11 3.64 -12.20
CA GLU A 295 -23.06 4.93 -11.51
C GLU A 295 -23.15 4.77 -9.99
N GLN A 296 -23.98 3.85 -9.50
CA GLN A 296 -24.09 3.53 -8.08
C GLN A 296 -22.81 2.89 -7.52
N TYR A 297 -22.15 2.01 -8.27
CA TYR A 297 -20.85 1.46 -7.88
C TYR A 297 -19.74 2.53 -7.85
N SER A 298 -19.76 3.50 -8.77
CA SER A 298 -18.84 4.64 -8.74
C SER A 298 -19.00 5.47 -7.46
N ALA A 299 -20.23 5.63 -6.96
CA ALA A 299 -20.48 6.33 -5.70
C ALA A 299 -19.92 5.55 -4.49
N GLN A 300 -20.06 4.23 -4.47
CA GLN A 300 -19.48 3.38 -3.41
C GLN A 300 -17.95 3.36 -3.42
N VAL A 301 -17.32 3.41 -4.60
CA VAL A 301 -15.86 3.55 -4.71
C VAL A 301 -15.38 4.89 -4.14
N SER A 302 -16.18 5.95 -4.26
CA SER A 302 -15.90 7.24 -3.63
C SER A 302 -16.03 7.18 -2.10
N GLU A 303 -16.97 6.42 -1.54
CA GLU A 303 -17.06 6.17 -0.09
C GLU A 303 -15.85 5.38 0.43
N ILE A 304 -15.36 4.40 -0.34
CA ILE A 304 -14.15 3.65 0.01
C ILE A 304 -12.92 4.57 0.02
N ALA A 305 -12.81 5.50 -0.93
CA ALA A 305 -11.75 6.50 -0.95
C ALA A 305 -11.82 7.46 0.26
N GLN A 306 -13.02 7.88 0.66
CA GLN A 306 -13.23 8.68 1.87
C GLN A 306 -12.90 7.90 3.15
N LEU A 307 -13.24 6.61 3.20
CA LEU A 307 -12.85 5.72 4.30
C LEU A 307 -11.33 5.56 4.40
N GLN A 308 -10.63 5.44 3.28
CA GLN A 308 -9.16 5.44 3.25
C GLN A 308 -8.59 6.74 3.81
N GLN A 309 -9.12 7.88 3.37
CA GLN A 309 -8.69 9.20 3.86
C GLN A 309 -8.99 9.39 5.35
N SER A 310 -10.15 8.92 5.82
CA SER A 310 -10.50 8.88 7.24
C SER A 310 -9.56 7.98 8.03
N LEU A 311 -9.20 6.80 7.50
CA LEU A 311 -8.27 5.88 8.14
C LEU A 311 -6.88 6.51 8.26
N GLU A 312 -6.41 7.17 7.21
CA GLU A 312 -5.12 7.88 7.18
C GLU A 312 -5.11 9.07 8.15
N GLN A 313 -6.22 9.82 8.25
CA GLN A 313 -6.39 10.86 9.25
C GLN A 313 -6.42 10.29 10.68
N THR A 314 -7.02 9.12 10.90
CA THR A 314 -7.01 8.45 12.21
C THR A 314 -5.63 7.88 12.55
N LEU A 315 -4.87 7.40 11.57
CA LEU A 315 -3.48 6.98 11.75
C LEU A 315 -2.58 8.17 12.08
N GLN A 316 -2.74 9.30 11.39
CA GLN A 316 -2.06 10.55 11.71
C GLN A 316 -2.50 11.14 13.06
N SER A 317 -3.76 10.96 13.47
CA SER A 317 -4.21 11.40 14.79
C SER A 317 -3.73 10.48 15.91
N LEU A 318 -3.57 9.18 15.65
CA LEU A 318 -2.88 8.23 16.54
C LEU A 318 -1.38 8.54 16.64
N GLU A 319 -0.73 8.93 15.54
CA GLU A 319 0.64 9.44 15.54
C GLU A 319 0.77 10.74 16.35
N LYS A 320 -0.20 11.67 16.22
CA LYS A 320 -0.30 12.86 17.09
C LYS A 320 -0.67 12.53 18.54
N SER A 321 -1.34 11.41 18.80
CA SER A 321 -1.58 10.90 20.16
C SER A 321 -0.32 10.24 20.73
N ALA A 322 0.55 9.65 19.91
CA ALA A 322 1.91 9.28 20.31
C ALA A 322 2.76 10.53 20.60
N GLN A 323 2.50 11.67 19.93
CA GLN A 323 3.06 12.95 20.37
C GLN A 323 2.53 13.41 21.74
N LEU A 324 1.35 12.95 22.17
CA LEU A 324 0.82 13.18 23.51
C LEU A 324 1.61 12.39 24.58
N GLU A 325 2.18 11.24 24.20
CA GLU A 325 3.18 10.51 24.98
C GLU A 325 4.49 11.31 25.07
N GLN A 326 4.91 11.98 24.00
CA GLN A 326 6.03 12.96 24.02
C GLN A 326 5.72 14.21 24.84
N VAL A 327 4.48 14.70 24.85
CA VAL A 327 4.06 15.85 25.68
C VAL A 327 3.98 15.42 27.14
N LEU A 328 3.50 14.23 27.47
CA LEU A 328 3.55 13.67 28.82
C LEU A 328 4.99 13.46 29.28
N THR A 329 5.87 12.98 28.40
CA THR A 329 7.31 12.85 28.68
C THR A 329 7.97 14.21 28.86
N LYS A 330 7.61 15.22 28.06
CA LYS A 330 8.07 16.62 28.22
C LYS A 330 7.48 17.32 29.44
N VAL A 331 6.26 16.99 29.85
CA VAL A 331 5.63 17.47 31.09
C VAL A 331 6.31 16.80 32.27
N GLN A 332 6.66 15.52 32.17
CA GLN A 332 7.44 14.77 33.15
C GLN A 332 8.87 15.31 33.25
N GLU A 333 9.54 15.60 32.13
CA GLU A 333 10.84 16.29 32.09
C GLU A 333 10.76 17.71 32.64
N ASN A 334 9.74 18.51 32.29
CA ASN A 334 9.55 19.85 32.84
C ASN A 334 9.23 19.82 34.34
N LEU A 335 8.46 18.85 34.83
CA LEU A 335 8.26 18.61 36.26
C LEU A 335 9.55 18.19 36.95
N THR A 336 10.42 17.45 36.26
CA THR A 336 11.75 17.06 36.74
C THR A 336 12.72 18.25 36.74
N GLN A 337 12.59 19.19 35.79
CA GLN A 337 13.35 20.45 35.72
C GLN A 337 12.85 21.53 36.67
N LEU A 338 11.58 21.50 37.09
CA LEU A 338 11.03 22.39 38.13
C LEU A 338 11.47 21.97 39.55
N LYS A 339 11.90 20.71 39.73
CA LYS A 339 12.43 20.16 40.98
C LYS A 339 13.61 20.99 41.55
N PRO A 340 14.65 21.34 40.77
CA PRO A 340 15.73 22.22 41.25
C PRO A 340 15.30 23.69 41.47
N ALA A 341 14.29 24.20 40.75
CA ALA A 341 13.77 25.57 40.95
C ALA A 341 12.94 25.68 42.24
N LEU A 342 12.17 24.65 42.58
CA LEU A 342 11.50 24.49 43.88
C LEU A 342 12.50 24.27 45.03
N GLU A 343 13.60 23.55 44.80
CA GLU A 343 14.74 23.43 45.74
C GLU A 343 15.54 24.73 45.92
N GLN A 344 15.52 25.65 44.95
CA GLN A 344 16.11 26.99 45.09
C GLN A 344 15.19 27.96 45.84
N LEU A 345 13.86 27.84 45.67
CA LEU A 345 12.87 28.67 46.36
C LEU A 345 12.61 28.24 47.82
N SER A 346 12.94 27.00 48.20
CA SER A 346 12.87 26.50 49.57
C SER A 346 14.10 26.83 50.43
N LYS A 347 15.14 27.48 49.85
CA LYS A 347 16.26 28.02 50.62
C LYS A 347 15.84 29.30 51.36
N PRO A 348 16.09 29.43 52.69
CA PRO A 348 15.82 30.68 53.40
C PRO A 348 16.74 31.78 52.88
N ARG A 349 16.16 32.88 52.39
CA ARG A 349 16.92 34.07 51.95
C ARG A 349 17.61 34.70 53.16
N ARG A 350 18.94 34.63 53.23
CA ARG A 350 19.73 35.39 54.19
C ARG A 350 20.15 36.71 53.53
N ILE A 351 19.42 37.78 53.82
CA ILE A 351 19.78 39.15 53.48
C ILE A 351 21.09 39.46 54.21
N THR A 352 22.17 39.68 53.47
CA THR A 352 23.44 40.17 54.03
C THR A 352 23.48 41.68 53.81
N LEU A 353 23.36 42.44 54.90
CA LEU A 353 23.60 43.88 54.90
C LEU A 353 25.11 44.11 54.72
N LEU A 354 25.47 44.79 53.63
CA LEU A 354 26.80 45.35 53.42
C LEU A 354 26.90 46.63 54.26
N GLU A 355 27.69 46.59 55.31
CA GLU A 355 28.18 47.78 56.02
C GLU A 355 29.35 48.34 55.19
N GLN A 356 29.14 49.48 54.54
CA GLN A 356 30.22 50.34 54.05
C GLN A 356 30.40 51.47 55.07
N GLU A 357 31.66 51.70 55.45
CA GLU A 357 32.16 52.70 56.40
C GLU A 357 31.68 54.13 56.14
#